data_AF-A0AA46PRI6-F1
#
_entry.id   AF-A0AA46PRI6-F1
#
_cell.length_a   1.000
_cell.length_b   1.000
_cell.length_c   1.000
_cell.angle_alpha   90.00
_cell.angle_beta   90.00
_cell.angle_gamma   90.00
#
_symmetry.space_group_name_H-M   'P 1'
#
loop_
_entity.id
_entity.type
_entity.pdbx_description
1 polymer ?
#
loop_
_entity_poly.entity_id
_entity_poly.type
_entity_poly.pdbx_seq_one_letter_code
_entity_poly.pdbx_strand_id
1 'polypeptide(L)'
;MNGRTGPDPVRVAVGAAATVGDGIRRMLLFGVDAARRLPGVDPALVALEARGAETLRAGDEIADRLLRAVVRRVVSAALDEVDITAVVRDHVDLDAVAEGVDVERIVGRVDLDAIAARVDIAPILDRVDIDAVAERVDVGAIIDRVDLDAVAATIDVGAIIDRVDLDAVAATIDVGAIIDRVDLDAVAATIDVDAIIGRVDLIGLANAVIEGVDLPTIIRESTGSMSTEAMRGVRSQGMHADDAVSGFVGRLFGRAEIPEEPA
;
A
#
# COMPACT_ATOMS: atom_id res chain seq x y z
N MET A 1 -96.37 23.84 -21.05
CA MET A 1 -95.10 24.59 -21.06
C MET A 1 -94.70 24.77 -22.51
N ASN A 2 -94.94 25.97 -23.06
CA ASN A 2 -94.76 26.27 -24.48
C ASN A 2 -93.28 26.55 -24.77
N GLY A 3 -92.60 25.60 -25.40
CA GLY A 3 -91.24 25.77 -25.91
C GLY A 3 -91.24 26.75 -27.09
N ARG A 4 -90.77 27.98 -26.85
CA ARG A 4 -90.37 28.88 -27.93
C ARG A 4 -88.96 28.48 -28.34
N THR A 5 -88.85 27.65 -29.37
CA THR A 5 -87.60 27.43 -30.11
C THR A 5 -87.23 28.73 -30.80
N GLY A 6 -86.32 29.49 -30.20
CA GLY A 6 -85.62 30.57 -30.89
C GLY A 6 -84.88 30.01 -32.10
N PRO A 7 -84.71 30.80 -33.17
CA PRO A 7 -84.02 30.32 -34.35
C PRO A 7 -82.58 29.92 -33.99
N ASP A 8 -82.20 28.71 -34.38
CA ASP A 8 -80.88 28.13 -34.14
C ASP A 8 -79.80 29.07 -34.72
N PRO A 9 -78.89 29.61 -33.88
CA PRO A 9 -77.93 30.62 -34.31
C PRO A 9 -77.02 30.11 -35.44
N VAL A 10 -76.76 28.80 -35.51
CA VAL A 10 -75.99 28.20 -36.60
C VAL A 10 -76.79 28.23 -37.90
N ARG A 11 -78.08 27.89 -37.87
CA ARG A 11 -78.95 27.95 -39.06
C ARG A 11 -79.19 29.36 -39.56
N VAL A 12 -79.27 30.35 -38.66
CA VAL A 12 -79.39 31.77 -39.05
C VAL A 12 -78.11 32.25 -39.72
N ALA A 13 -76.94 31.90 -39.16
CA ALA A 13 -75.65 32.26 -39.74
C ALA A 13 -75.44 31.61 -41.13
N VAL A 14 -75.74 30.32 -41.27
CA VAL A 14 -75.66 29.60 -42.56
C VAL A 14 -76.68 30.15 -43.56
N GLY A 15 -77.92 30.44 -43.12
CA GLY A 15 -78.97 31.00 -43.96
C GLY A 15 -78.64 32.42 -44.48
N ALA A 16 -78.00 33.25 -43.66
CA ALA A 16 -77.53 34.58 -44.04
C ALA A 16 -76.36 34.51 -45.05
N ALA A 17 -75.41 33.59 -44.85
CA ALA A 17 -74.32 33.36 -45.80
C ALA A 17 -74.84 32.87 -47.16
N ALA A 18 -75.82 31.95 -47.17
CA ALA A 18 -76.42 31.43 -48.39
C ALA A 18 -77.22 32.49 -49.17
N THR A 19 -77.97 33.36 -48.48
CA THR A 19 -78.75 34.43 -49.14
C THR A 19 -77.86 35.52 -49.74
N VAL A 20 -76.76 35.89 -49.08
CA VAL A 20 -75.78 36.83 -49.64
C VAL A 20 -75.10 36.24 -50.88
N GLY A 21 -74.68 34.98 -50.83
CA GLY A 21 -74.03 34.31 -51.97
C GLY A 21 -74.95 34.17 -53.19
N ASP A 22 -76.20 33.74 -52.99
CA ASP A 22 -77.11 33.46 -54.09
C ASP A 22 -77.72 34.73 -54.71
N GLY A 23 -77.95 35.77 -53.91
CA GLY A 23 -78.42 37.08 -54.37
C GLY A 23 -77.38 37.84 -55.19
N ILE A 24 -76.13 37.87 -54.73
CA ILE A 24 -75.02 38.53 -55.44
C ILE A 24 -74.72 37.81 -56.76
N ARG A 25 -74.72 36.47 -56.77
CA ARG A 25 -74.47 35.67 -57.98
C ARG A 25 -75.50 35.95 -59.07
N ARG A 26 -76.79 36.03 -58.73
CA ARG A 26 -77.87 36.29 -59.67
C ARG A 26 -77.80 37.69 -60.29
N MET A 27 -77.37 38.68 -59.50
CA MET A 27 -77.22 40.07 -59.93
C MET A 27 -75.98 40.27 -60.83
N LEU A 28 -74.86 39.62 -60.52
CA LEU A 28 -73.63 39.69 -61.32
C LEU A 28 -73.77 39.02 -62.70
N LEU A 29 -74.42 37.85 -62.76
CA LEU A 29 -74.60 37.12 -64.03
C LEU A 29 -75.48 37.88 -65.03
N PHE A 30 -76.50 38.60 -64.56
CA PHE A 30 -77.37 39.40 -65.44
C PHE A 30 -76.68 40.68 -65.95
N GLY A 31 -75.88 41.35 -65.10
CA GLY A 31 -75.25 42.63 -65.43
C GLY A 31 -74.03 42.51 -66.36
N VAL A 32 -73.17 41.51 -66.15
CA VAL A 32 -71.91 41.37 -66.90
C VAL A 32 -72.16 40.89 -68.34
N ASP A 33 -73.11 39.98 -68.54
CA ASP A 33 -73.39 39.39 -69.86
C ASP A 33 -74.14 40.37 -70.78
N ALA A 34 -74.97 41.25 -70.20
CA ALA A 34 -75.60 42.35 -70.92
C ALA A 34 -74.60 43.48 -71.27
N ALA A 35 -73.65 43.79 -70.38
CA ALA A 35 -72.66 44.85 -70.57
C ALA A 35 -71.63 44.55 -71.67
N ARG A 36 -71.29 43.27 -71.89
CA ARG A 36 -70.34 42.82 -72.94
C ARG A 36 -70.85 43.00 -74.38
N ARG A 37 -72.14 43.31 -74.58
CA ARG A 37 -72.73 43.53 -75.91
C ARG A 37 -72.63 44.98 -76.40
N LEU A 38 -72.09 45.89 -75.58
CA LEU A 38 -71.95 47.31 -75.90
C LEU A 38 -70.49 47.62 -76.31
N PRO A 39 -70.25 48.24 -77.48
CA PRO A 39 -68.90 48.62 -77.91
C PRO A 39 -68.33 49.72 -77.01
N GLY A 40 -67.12 49.51 -76.47
CA GLY A 40 -66.39 50.49 -75.64
C GLY A 40 -66.40 50.24 -74.12
N VAL A 41 -67.01 49.14 -73.65
CA VAL A 41 -67.17 48.84 -72.21
C VAL A 41 -66.03 48.00 -71.62
N ASP A 42 -65.16 47.43 -72.47
CA ASP A 42 -64.06 46.54 -72.04
C ASP A 42 -63.08 47.19 -71.03
N PRO A 43 -62.62 48.44 -71.21
CA PRO A 43 -61.71 49.06 -70.23
C PRO A 43 -62.36 49.24 -68.86
N ALA A 44 -63.66 49.51 -68.83
CA ALA A 44 -64.43 49.65 -67.60
C ALA A 44 -64.60 48.31 -66.88
N LEU A 45 -64.80 47.21 -67.62
CA LEU A 45 -64.88 45.86 -67.07
C LEU A 45 -63.54 45.40 -66.47
N VAL A 46 -62.41 45.68 -67.15
CA VAL A 46 -61.07 45.36 -66.64
C VAL A 46 -60.76 46.13 -65.35
N ALA A 47 -61.11 47.42 -65.29
CA ALA A 47 -60.95 48.22 -64.07
C ALA A 47 -61.82 47.71 -62.92
N LEU A 48 -63.03 47.23 -63.22
CA LEU A 48 -63.94 46.65 -62.24
C LEU A 48 -63.45 45.29 -61.74
N GLU A 49 -62.90 44.46 -62.63
CA GLU A 49 -62.29 43.16 -62.31
C GLU A 49 -61.05 43.31 -61.42
N ALA A 50 -60.17 44.27 -61.74
CA ALA A 50 -58.99 44.56 -60.92
C ALA A 50 -59.40 45.00 -59.49
N ARG A 51 -60.40 45.88 -59.38
CA ARG A 51 -60.94 46.33 -58.08
C ARG A 51 -61.69 45.21 -57.35
N GLY A 52 -62.36 44.32 -58.08
CA GLY A 52 -63.00 43.11 -57.55
C GLY A 52 -61.97 42.14 -56.97
N ALA A 53 -60.87 41.89 -57.66
CA ALA A 53 -59.80 41.00 -57.20
C ALA A 53 -59.13 41.50 -55.91
N GLU A 54 -58.93 42.81 -55.76
CA GLU A 54 -58.40 43.40 -54.52
C GLU A 54 -59.38 43.26 -53.35
N THR A 55 -60.67 43.48 -53.61
CA THR A 55 -61.74 43.32 -52.60
C THR A 55 -61.87 41.87 -52.14
N LEU A 56 -61.75 40.90 -53.06
CA LEU A 56 -61.77 39.48 -52.73
C LEU A 56 -60.58 39.05 -51.88
N ARG A 57 -59.35 39.51 -52.20
CA ARG A 57 -58.16 39.20 -51.38
C ARG A 57 -58.28 39.74 -49.95
N ALA A 58 -58.78 40.97 -49.78
CA ALA A 58 -59.03 41.54 -48.47
C ALA A 58 -60.10 40.74 -47.70
N GLY A 59 -61.13 40.25 -48.41
CA GLY A 59 -62.14 39.35 -47.87
C GLY A 59 -61.57 38.00 -47.42
N ASP A 60 -60.70 37.39 -48.22
CA ASP A 60 -60.06 36.10 -47.93
C ASP A 60 -59.16 36.18 -46.68
N GLU A 61 -58.40 37.26 -46.50
CA GLU A 61 -57.58 37.43 -45.29
C GLU A 61 -58.42 37.55 -44.02
N ILE A 62 -59.54 38.27 -44.10
CA ILE A 62 -60.48 38.40 -42.99
C ILE A 62 -61.14 37.04 -42.70
N ALA A 63 -61.53 36.33 -43.76
CA ALA A 63 -62.09 34.99 -43.66
C ALA A 63 -61.11 34.00 -43.02
N ASP A 64 -59.82 33.98 -43.40
CA ASP A 64 -58.82 33.07 -42.81
C ASP A 64 -58.60 33.34 -41.32
N ARG A 65 -58.53 34.61 -40.92
CA ARG A 65 -58.37 34.98 -39.50
C ARG A 65 -59.58 34.55 -38.68
N LEU A 66 -60.79 34.79 -39.18
CA LEU A 66 -62.02 34.36 -38.51
C LEU A 66 -62.12 32.84 -38.44
N LEU A 67 -61.83 32.15 -39.55
CA LEU A 67 -61.85 30.69 -39.61
C LEU A 67 -60.84 30.09 -38.63
N ARG A 68 -59.61 30.60 -38.57
CA ARG A 68 -58.60 30.15 -37.60
C ARG A 68 -59.03 30.35 -36.16
N ALA A 69 -59.67 31.48 -35.85
CA ALA A 69 -60.20 31.76 -34.51
C ALA A 69 -61.33 30.78 -34.14
N VAL A 70 -62.23 30.50 -35.08
CA VAL A 70 -63.31 29.52 -34.91
C VAL A 70 -62.76 28.11 -34.74
N VAL A 71 -61.84 27.67 -35.60
CA VAL A 71 -61.20 26.35 -35.52
C VAL A 71 -60.51 26.18 -34.18
N ARG A 72 -59.73 27.18 -33.72
CA ARG A 72 -59.08 27.11 -32.41
C ARG A 72 -60.09 26.96 -31.29
N ARG A 73 -61.18 27.73 -31.32
CA ARG A 73 -62.24 27.65 -30.29
C ARG A 73 -62.91 26.28 -30.29
N VAL A 74 -63.22 25.74 -31.46
CA VAL A 74 -63.85 24.42 -31.61
C VAL A 74 -62.91 23.31 -31.14
N VAL A 75 -61.63 23.35 -31.50
CA VAL A 75 -60.63 22.38 -31.06
C VAL A 75 -60.45 22.43 -29.54
N SER A 76 -60.33 23.62 -28.94
CA SER A 76 -60.22 23.74 -27.48
C SER A 76 -61.45 23.18 -26.77
N ALA A 77 -62.66 23.55 -27.21
CA ALA A 77 -63.89 23.03 -26.61
C ALA A 77 -64.04 21.51 -26.79
N ALA A 78 -63.58 20.96 -27.90
CA ALA A 78 -63.58 19.51 -28.12
C ALA A 78 -62.56 18.79 -27.21
N LEU A 79 -61.37 19.35 -27.02
CA LEU A 79 -60.35 18.75 -26.13
C LEU A 79 -60.74 18.84 -24.65
N ASP A 80 -61.53 19.84 -24.25
CA ASP A 80 -62.03 19.96 -22.87
C ASP A 80 -63.12 18.92 -22.54
N GLU A 81 -63.89 18.49 -23.54
CA GLU A 81 -64.98 17.52 -23.37
C GLU A 81 -64.51 16.06 -23.54
N VAL A 82 -63.43 15.84 -24.30
CA VAL A 82 -62.89 14.49 -24.56
C VAL A 82 -61.93 14.09 -23.44
N ASP A 83 -62.21 12.95 -22.79
CA ASP A 83 -61.24 12.30 -21.90
C ASP A 83 -60.10 11.68 -22.73
N ILE A 84 -59.02 12.45 -22.88
CA ILE A 84 -57.83 12.02 -23.62
C ILE A 84 -57.20 10.77 -22.98
N THR A 85 -57.31 10.56 -21.67
CA THR A 85 -56.79 9.35 -21.01
C THR A 85 -57.58 8.12 -21.45
N ALA A 86 -58.91 8.20 -21.53
CA ALA A 86 -59.74 7.12 -22.06
C ALA A 86 -59.44 6.85 -23.54
N VAL A 87 -59.29 7.91 -24.36
CA VAL A 87 -58.91 7.76 -25.77
C VAL A 87 -57.56 7.06 -25.92
N VAL A 88 -56.54 7.47 -25.18
CA VAL A 88 -55.22 6.85 -25.21
C VAL A 88 -55.29 5.40 -24.74
N ARG A 89 -55.99 5.12 -23.64
CA ARG A 89 -56.08 3.76 -23.11
C ARG A 89 -56.80 2.79 -24.05
N ASP A 90 -57.88 3.24 -24.69
CA ASP A 90 -58.77 2.35 -25.44
C ASP A 90 -58.42 2.28 -26.93
N HIS A 91 -57.68 3.26 -27.46
CA HIS A 91 -57.41 3.40 -28.90
C HIS A 91 -55.93 3.54 -29.25
N VAL A 92 -55.01 3.64 -28.28
CA VAL A 92 -53.56 3.64 -28.52
C VAL A 92 -52.96 2.36 -27.99
N ASP A 93 -52.27 1.63 -28.86
CA ASP A 93 -51.46 0.48 -28.48
C ASP A 93 -50.17 0.98 -27.80
N LEU A 94 -50.16 0.94 -26.47
CA LEU A 94 -49.01 1.39 -25.68
C LEU A 94 -47.81 0.44 -25.80
N ASP A 95 -48.03 -0.83 -26.16
CA ASP A 95 -46.96 -1.79 -26.38
C ASP A 95 -46.21 -1.44 -27.67
N ALA A 96 -46.94 -1.15 -28.76
CA ALA A 96 -46.34 -0.67 -30.00
C ALA A 96 -45.61 0.69 -29.84
N VAL A 97 -46.13 1.57 -28.98
CA VAL A 97 -45.44 2.82 -28.63
C VAL A 97 -44.18 2.54 -27.82
N ALA A 98 -44.23 1.61 -26.86
CA ALA A 98 -43.09 1.22 -26.03
C ALA A 98 -41.98 0.54 -26.85
N GLU A 99 -42.32 -0.25 -27.88
CA GLU A 99 -41.35 -0.82 -28.84
C GLU A 99 -40.58 0.26 -29.60
N GLY A 100 -41.20 1.41 -29.87
CA GLY A 100 -40.55 2.57 -30.46
C GLY A 100 -39.67 3.37 -29.49
N VAL A 101 -39.75 3.09 -28.18
CA VAL A 101 -38.92 3.73 -27.15
C VAL A 101 -37.60 2.98 -27.03
N ASP A 102 -36.53 3.62 -27.50
CA ASP A 102 -35.17 3.14 -27.31
C ASP A 102 -34.72 3.34 -25.86
N VAL A 103 -34.91 2.29 -25.04
CA VAL A 103 -34.52 2.28 -23.64
C VAL A 103 -32.99 2.38 -23.50
N GLU A 104 -32.22 1.83 -24.44
CA GLU A 104 -30.76 1.89 -24.41
C GLU A 104 -30.26 3.33 -24.51
N ARG A 105 -30.85 4.14 -25.41
CA ARG A 105 -30.56 5.58 -25.50
C ARG A 105 -30.95 6.33 -24.22
N ILE A 106 -32.00 5.90 -23.53
CA ILE A 106 -32.44 6.52 -22.27
C ILE A 106 -31.45 6.16 -21.16
N VAL A 107 -31.09 4.88 -21.02
CA VAL A 107 -30.11 4.39 -20.05
C VAL A 107 -28.73 5.00 -20.30
N GLY A 108 -28.32 5.16 -21.55
CA GLY A 108 -27.06 5.83 -21.91
C GLY A 108 -26.99 7.32 -21.54
N ARG A 109 -28.11 7.96 -21.19
CA ARG A 109 -28.15 9.32 -20.62
C ARG A 109 -28.15 9.33 -19.09
N VAL A 110 -28.33 8.17 -18.46
CA VAL A 110 -28.26 8.03 -17.02
C VAL A 110 -26.81 7.85 -16.62
N ASP A 111 -26.28 8.87 -15.95
CA ASP A 111 -24.95 8.81 -15.34
C ASP A 111 -25.03 7.98 -14.04
N LEU A 112 -24.72 6.69 -14.15
CA LEU A 112 -24.73 5.76 -13.01
C LEU A 112 -23.64 6.11 -11.99
N ASP A 113 -22.52 6.71 -12.41
CA ASP A 113 -21.45 7.13 -11.50
C ASP A 113 -21.91 8.32 -10.65
N ALA A 114 -22.61 9.29 -11.24
CA ALA A 114 -23.21 10.41 -10.52
C ALA A 114 -24.38 10.00 -9.61
N ILE A 115 -25.05 8.87 -9.90
CA ILE A 115 -26.04 8.27 -9.01
C ILE A 115 -25.34 7.54 -7.86
N ALA A 116 -24.37 6.68 -8.17
CA ALA A 116 -23.61 5.92 -7.17
C ALA A 116 -22.89 6.85 -6.18
N ALA A 117 -22.35 7.98 -6.63
CA ALA A 117 -21.72 8.98 -5.77
C ALA A 117 -22.69 9.65 -4.78
N ARG A 118 -24.00 9.60 -5.02
CA ARG A 118 -25.05 10.11 -4.13
C ARG A 118 -25.61 9.05 -3.19
N VAL A 119 -25.35 7.77 -3.48
CA VAL A 119 -25.76 6.66 -2.62
C VAL A 119 -24.73 6.53 -1.51
N ASP A 120 -25.11 6.95 -0.31
CA ASP A 120 -24.31 6.67 0.89
C ASP A 120 -24.42 5.17 1.21
N ILE A 121 -23.30 4.44 1.06
CA ILE A 121 -23.25 3.01 1.36
C ILE A 121 -22.87 2.74 2.81
N ALA A 122 -22.44 3.73 3.57
CA ALA A 122 -22.00 3.55 4.95
C ALA A 122 -23.07 2.85 5.82
N PRO A 123 -24.38 3.20 5.72
CA PRO A 123 -25.42 2.51 6.48
C PRO A 123 -25.63 1.04 6.08
N ILE A 124 -25.19 0.63 4.88
CA ILE A 124 -25.21 -0.77 4.44
C ILE A 124 -24.00 -1.49 5.03
N LEU A 125 -22.82 -0.87 5.00
CA LEU A 125 -21.59 -1.42 5.58
C LEU A 125 -21.71 -1.58 7.10
N ASP A 126 -22.39 -0.68 7.80
CA ASP A 126 -22.66 -0.79 9.24
C ASP A 126 -23.53 -2.02 9.60
N ARG A 127 -24.24 -2.59 8.61
CA ARG A 127 -25.04 -3.82 8.78
C ARG A 127 -24.28 -5.08 8.40
N VAL A 128 -23.10 -4.93 7.78
CA VAL A 128 -22.22 -6.05 7.46
C VAL A 128 -21.28 -6.24 8.64
N ASP A 129 -21.56 -7.25 9.45
CA ASP A 129 -20.67 -7.68 10.52
C ASP A 129 -19.47 -8.43 9.91
N ILE A 130 -18.37 -7.70 9.72
CA ILE A 130 -17.12 -8.26 9.16
C ILE A 130 -16.50 -9.27 10.13
N ASP A 131 -16.72 -9.13 11.44
CA ASP A 131 -16.22 -10.07 12.44
C ASP A 131 -16.98 -11.41 12.30
N ALA A 132 -18.30 -11.37 12.12
CA ALA A 132 -19.10 -12.56 11.83
C ALA A 132 -18.75 -13.21 10.47
N VAL A 133 -18.34 -12.42 9.47
CA VAL A 133 -17.79 -12.96 8.21
C VAL A 133 -16.44 -13.62 8.45
N ALA A 134 -15.55 -12.98 9.22
CA ALA A 134 -14.21 -13.49 9.54
C ALA A 134 -14.27 -14.77 10.39
N GLU A 135 -15.20 -14.88 11.33
CA GLU A 135 -15.44 -16.12 12.10
C GLU A 135 -15.86 -17.31 11.22
N ARG A 136 -16.48 -17.04 10.06
CA ARG A 136 -16.84 -18.06 9.08
C ARG A 136 -15.70 -18.41 8.13
N VAL A 137 -14.64 -17.61 8.09
CA VAL A 137 -13.44 -17.89 7.31
C VAL A 137 -12.55 -18.82 8.13
N ASP A 138 -12.54 -20.09 7.75
CA ASP A 138 -11.60 -21.06 8.31
C ASP A 138 -10.20 -20.80 7.75
N VAL A 139 -9.42 -19.98 8.47
CA VAL A 139 -8.03 -19.69 8.13
C VAL A 139 -7.18 -20.95 8.18
N GLY A 140 -7.52 -21.94 9.00
CA GLY A 140 -6.85 -23.25 9.03
C GLY A 140 -7.01 -23.98 7.70
N ALA A 141 -8.24 -24.06 7.18
CA ALA A 141 -8.50 -24.65 5.86
C ALA A 141 -7.84 -23.88 4.71
N ILE A 142 -7.61 -22.57 4.87
CA ILE A 142 -6.82 -21.78 3.90
C ILE A 142 -5.34 -22.15 3.99
N ILE A 143 -4.79 -22.22 5.21
CA ILE A 143 -3.39 -22.61 5.47
C ILE A 143 -3.11 -24.03 4.99
N ASP A 144 -4.04 -24.97 5.18
CA ASP A 144 -3.91 -26.36 4.70
C ASP A 144 -3.84 -26.46 3.17
N ARG A 145 -4.31 -25.43 2.45
CA ARG A 145 -4.20 -25.32 0.99
C ARG A 145 -2.92 -24.60 0.55
N VAL A 146 -2.19 -23.98 1.47
CA VAL A 146 -0.88 -23.38 1.21
C VAL A 146 0.17 -24.46 1.35
N ASP A 147 0.85 -24.77 0.25
CA ASP A 147 2.04 -25.60 0.29
C ASP A 147 3.20 -24.80 0.89
N LEU A 148 3.42 -24.97 2.19
CA LEU A 148 4.48 -24.29 2.92
C LEU A 148 5.88 -24.76 2.49
N ASP A 149 6.01 -25.96 1.93
CA ASP A 149 7.28 -26.44 1.38
C ASP A 149 7.61 -25.70 0.09
N ALA A 150 6.61 -25.47 -0.77
CA ALA A 150 6.75 -24.63 -1.97
C ALA A 150 7.07 -23.17 -1.60
N VAL A 151 6.42 -22.61 -0.57
CA VAL A 151 6.74 -21.26 -0.07
C VAL A 151 8.18 -21.23 0.48
N ALA A 152 8.57 -22.19 1.30
CA ALA A 152 9.92 -22.29 1.85
C ALA A 152 10.99 -22.43 0.74
N ALA A 153 10.69 -23.14 -0.34
CA ALA A 153 11.58 -23.26 -1.49
C ALA A 153 11.81 -21.94 -2.24
N THR A 154 10.91 -20.96 -2.10
CA THR A 154 11.12 -19.59 -2.63
C THR A 154 11.98 -18.71 -1.74
N ILE A 155 12.20 -19.11 -0.48
CA ILE A 155 13.04 -18.37 0.46
C ILE A 155 14.50 -18.71 0.15
N ASP A 156 15.21 -17.76 -0.45
CA ASP A 156 16.65 -17.84 -0.62
C ASP A 156 17.36 -17.56 0.70
N VAL A 157 17.61 -18.64 1.45
CA VAL A 157 18.34 -18.58 2.73
C VAL A 157 19.78 -18.11 2.51
N GLY A 158 20.37 -18.34 1.33
CA GLY A 158 21.71 -17.84 0.99
C GLY A 158 21.73 -16.30 0.95
N ALA A 159 20.77 -15.70 0.24
CA ALA A 159 20.62 -14.24 0.20
C ALA A 159 20.31 -13.63 1.57
N ILE A 160 19.63 -14.36 2.45
CA ILE A 160 19.42 -13.94 3.85
C ILE A 160 20.74 -13.98 4.62
N ILE A 161 21.51 -15.07 4.50
CA ILE A 161 22.82 -15.23 5.16
C ILE A 161 23.82 -14.17 4.68
N ASP A 162 23.85 -13.85 3.39
CA ASP A 162 24.72 -12.80 2.83
C ASP A 162 24.43 -11.40 3.39
N ARG A 163 23.21 -11.18 3.90
CA ARG A 163 22.80 -9.95 4.57
C ARG A 163 23.07 -9.95 6.07
N VAL A 164 23.41 -11.10 6.65
CA VAL A 164 23.78 -11.21 8.06
C VAL A 164 25.26 -10.87 8.18
N ASP A 165 25.55 -9.80 8.91
CA ASP A 165 26.92 -9.48 9.32
C ASP A 165 27.34 -10.47 10.42
N LEU A 166 28.07 -11.52 10.01
CA LEU A 166 28.56 -12.56 10.92
C LEU A 166 29.63 -12.03 11.88
N ASP A 167 30.32 -10.94 11.55
CA ASP A 167 31.29 -10.31 12.45
C ASP A 167 30.55 -9.58 13.58
N ALA A 168 29.45 -8.90 13.27
CA ALA A 168 28.57 -8.31 14.27
C ALA A 168 27.93 -9.38 15.17
N VAL A 169 27.48 -10.51 14.60
CA VAL A 169 26.97 -11.64 15.39
C VAL A 169 28.06 -12.24 16.27
N ALA A 170 29.26 -12.46 15.74
CA ALA A 170 30.40 -12.98 16.50
C ALA A 170 30.81 -12.02 17.63
N ALA A 171 30.71 -10.70 17.43
CA ALA A 171 30.97 -9.71 18.46
C ALA A 171 29.99 -9.78 19.65
N THR A 172 28.80 -10.38 19.47
CA THR A 172 27.87 -10.64 20.58
C THR A 172 28.24 -11.85 21.43
N ILE A 173 29.14 -12.71 20.94
CA ILE A 173 29.59 -13.90 21.67
C ILE A 173 30.60 -13.48 22.73
N ASP A 174 30.18 -13.48 23.98
CA ASP A 174 31.08 -13.29 25.12
C ASP A 174 31.87 -14.58 25.39
N VAL A 175 33.07 -14.64 24.80
CA VAL A 175 34.00 -15.75 24.98
C VAL A 175 34.44 -15.86 26.44
N GLY A 176 34.49 -14.76 27.20
CA GLY A 176 34.81 -14.77 28.63
C GLY A 176 33.76 -15.55 29.44
N ALA A 177 32.48 -15.25 29.21
CA ALA A 177 31.39 -15.98 29.84
C ALA A 177 31.31 -17.46 29.42
N ILE A 178 31.82 -17.80 28.23
CA ILE A 178 31.97 -19.20 27.80
C ILE A 178 33.13 -19.86 28.57
N ILE A 179 34.29 -19.20 28.66
CA ILE A 179 35.46 -19.70 29.39
C ILE A 179 35.13 -19.92 30.87
N ASP A 180 34.37 -19.02 31.50
CA ASP A 180 33.94 -19.16 32.90
C ASP A 180 33.06 -20.40 33.15
N ARG A 181 32.43 -20.93 32.09
CA ARG A 181 31.64 -22.18 32.15
C ARG A 181 32.47 -23.42 31.81
N VAL A 182 33.67 -23.27 31.28
CA VAL A 182 34.57 -24.38 30.98
C VAL A 182 35.39 -24.69 32.23
N ASP A 183 35.28 -25.92 32.72
CA ASP A 183 36.16 -26.43 33.77
C ASP A 183 37.56 -26.70 33.18
N LEU A 184 38.45 -25.72 33.33
CA LEU A 184 39.83 -25.81 32.84
C LEU A 184 40.65 -26.86 33.58
N ASP A 185 40.29 -27.21 34.82
CA ASP A 185 40.98 -28.26 35.57
C ASP A 185 40.63 -29.64 35.00
N ALA A 186 39.37 -29.86 34.64
CA ALA A 186 38.95 -31.07 33.93
C ALA A 186 39.61 -31.19 32.55
N VAL A 187 39.73 -30.08 31.81
CA VAL A 187 40.47 -30.06 30.53
C VAL A 187 41.95 -30.34 30.75
N ALA A 188 42.57 -29.71 31.74
CA ALA A 188 43.98 -29.93 32.07
C ALA A 188 44.27 -31.39 32.48
N ALA A 189 43.33 -32.05 33.17
CA ALA A 189 43.45 -33.46 33.52
C ALA A 189 43.47 -34.40 32.31
N THR A 190 43.02 -33.96 31.13
CA THR A 190 43.13 -34.73 29.88
C THR A 190 44.50 -34.61 29.19
N ILE A 191 45.35 -33.68 29.65
CA ILE A 191 46.68 -33.47 29.07
C ILE A 191 47.64 -34.53 29.61
N ASP A 192 48.14 -35.38 28.72
CA ASP A 192 49.19 -36.35 29.02
C ASP A 192 50.57 -35.64 29.07
N VAL A 193 50.93 -35.19 30.26
CA VAL A 193 52.21 -34.51 30.51
C VAL A 193 53.39 -35.45 30.30
N ASP A 194 53.24 -36.75 30.55
CA ASP A 194 54.31 -37.73 30.37
C ASP A 194 54.63 -37.92 28.87
N ALA A 195 53.61 -37.95 28.01
CA ALA A 195 53.78 -37.95 26.56
C ALA A 195 54.46 -36.67 26.06
N ILE A 196 54.16 -35.51 26.65
CA ILE A 196 54.81 -34.24 26.32
C ILE A 196 56.29 -34.28 26.75
N ILE A 197 56.58 -34.71 27.98
CA ILE A 197 57.95 -34.83 28.49
C ILE A 197 58.76 -35.83 27.65
N GLY A 198 58.15 -36.93 27.21
CA GLY A 198 58.79 -37.91 26.33
C GLY A 198 59.22 -37.35 24.97
N ARG A 199 58.66 -36.20 24.55
CA ARG A 199 59.07 -35.48 23.31
C ARG A 199 60.18 -34.46 23.55
N VAL A 200 60.51 -34.16 24.80
CA VAL A 200 61.60 -33.24 25.16
C VAL A 200 62.91 -34.02 25.27
N ASP A 201 63.95 -33.55 24.57
CA ASP A 201 65.31 -34.07 24.77
C ASP A 201 65.90 -33.55 26.08
N LEU A 202 65.58 -34.25 27.17
CA LEU A 202 66.05 -33.91 28.51
C LEU A 202 67.58 -34.04 28.64
N ILE A 203 68.22 -34.90 27.84
CA ILE A 203 69.66 -35.10 27.86
C ILE A 203 70.34 -33.91 27.19
N GLY A 204 69.86 -33.51 26.01
CA GLY A 204 70.31 -32.29 25.33
C GLY A 204 70.12 -31.05 26.20
N LEU A 205 68.96 -30.91 26.85
CA LEU A 205 68.70 -29.80 27.78
C LEU A 205 69.63 -29.82 28.99
N ALA A 206 69.87 -30.98 29.60
CA ALA A 206 70.79 -31.11 30.73
C ALA A 206 72.22 -30.75 30.34
N ASN A 207 72.67 -31.19 29.15
CA ASN A 207 73.99 -30.83 28.63
C ASN A 207 74.10 -29.33 28.37
N ALA A 208 73.06 -28.70 27.80
CA ALA A 208 73.04 -27.25 27.61
C ALA A 208 73.12 -26.48 28.94
N VAL A 209 72.45 -26.97 29.98
CA VAL A 209 72.55 -26.39 31.34
C VAL A 209 73.95 -26.60 31.94
N ILE A 210 74.54 -27.79 31.77
CA ILE A 210 75.90 -28.13 32.23
C ILE A 210 76.97 -27.32 31.50
N GLU A 211 76.75 -26.96 30.24
CA GLU A 211 77.66 -26.12 29.49
C GLU A 211 77.49 -24.64 29.84
N GLY A 212 76.25 -24.21 30.12
CA GLY A 212 75.95 -22.85 30.55
C GLY A 212 76.38 -22.53 31.98
N VAL A 213 76.38 -23.52 32.87
CA VAL A 213 76.94 -23.43 34.22
C VAL A 213 78.36 -23.98 34.15
N ASP A 214 79.39 -23.15 34.32
CA ASP A 214 80.80 -23.58 34.26
C ASP A 214 81.16 -24.50 35.45
N LEU A 215 80.62 -25.72 35.44
CA LEU A 215 80.81 -26.75 36.44
C LEU A 215 82.29 -27.11 36.59
N PRO A 216 83.11 -27.22 35.52
CA PRO A 216 84.55 -27.44 35.67
C PRO A 216 85.24 -26.37 36.54
N THR A 217 84.94 -25.09 36.31
CA THR A 217 85.52 -24.01 37.14
C THR A 217 84.98 -24.05 38.57
N ILE A 218 83.68 -24.22 38.75
CA ILE A 218 83.07 -24.30 40.09
C ILE A 218 83.65 -25.48 40.89
N ILE A 219 83.84 -26.64 40.26
CA ILE A 219 84.43 -27.82 40.89
C ILE A 219 85.90 -27.55 41.25
N ARG A 220 86.67 -26.92 40.36
CA ARG A 220 88.07 -26.57 40.62
C ARG A 220 88.20 -25.57 41.77
N GLU A 221 87.37 -24.53 41.81
CA GLU A 221 87.38 -23.52 42.87
C GLU A 221 86.89 -24.09 44.21
N SER A 222 85.84 -24.91 44.19
CA SER A 222 85.30 -25.55 45.40
C SER A 222 86.27 -26.59 45.97
N THR A 223 86.90 -27.40 45.12
CA THR A 223 87.91 -28.38 45.56
C THR A 223 89.18 -27.68 46.04
N GLY A 224 89.58 -26.58 45.37
CA GLY A 224 90.72 -25.78 45.77
C GLY A 224 90.52 -25.10 47.13
N SER A 225 89.35 -24.50 47.37
CA SER A 225 89.03 -23.87 48.65
C SER A 225 88.92 -24.90 49.78
N MET A 226 88.24 -26.03 49.56
CA MET A 226 88.14 -27.11 50.55
C MET A 226 89.48 -27.75 50.87
N SER A 227 90.34 -27.98 49.87
CA SER A 227 91.68 -28.53 50.09
C SER A 227 92.58 -27.56 50.86
N THR A 228 92.49 -26.26 50.55
CA THR A 228 93.24 -25.23 51.27
C THR A 228 92.79 -25.15 52.72
N GLU A 229 91.49 -25.22 52.96
CA GLU A 229 90.93 -25.16 54.32
C GLU A 229 91.27 -26.41 55.14
N ALA A 230 91.20 -27.60 54.53
CA ALA A 230 91.67 -28.83 55.15
C ALA A 230 93.17 -28.75 55.52
N MET A 231 94.02 -28.21 54.63
CA MET A 231 95.45 -28.02 54.93
C MET A 231 95.69 -26.98 56.03
N ARG A 232 94.91 -25.89 56.06
CA ARG A 232 94.99 -24.91 57.16
C ARG A 232 94.60 -25.52 58.49
N GLY A 233 93.55 -26.37 58.51
CA GLY A 233 93.14 -27.14 59.68
C GLY A 233 94.27 -28.04 60.19
N VAL A 234 94.91 -28.81 59.32
CA VAL A 234 96.06 -29.68 59.69
C VAL A 234 97.23 -28.86 60.22
N ARG A 235 97.57 -27.72 59.59
CA ARG A 235 98.66 -26.85 60.07
C ARG A 235 98.35 -26.23 61.43
N SER A 236 97.11 -25.80 61.66
CA SER A 236 96.65 -25.29 62.95
C SER A 236 96.77 -26.35 64.05
N GLN A 237 96.30 -27.57 63.76
CA GLN A 237 96.40 -28.71 64.67
C GLN A 237 97.87 -29.06 65.01
N GLY A 238 98.76 -28.99 64.02
CA GLY A 238 100.21 -29.19 64.20
C GLY A 238 100.85 -28.13 65.10
N MET A 239 100.57 -26.84 64.86
CA MET A 239 101.09 -25.75 65.71
C MET A 239 100.63 -25.90 67.16
N HIS A 240 99.36 -26.25 67.39
CA HIS A 240 98.85 -26.52 68.73
C HIS A 240 99.52 -27.73 69.41
N ALA A 241 99.88 -28.77 68.64
CA ALA A 241 100.62 -29.90 69.17
C ALA A 241 102.06 -29.51 69.53
N ASP A 242 102.73 -28.71 68.71
CA ASP A 242 104.09 -28.22 68.94
C ASP A 242 104.16 -27.26 70.14
N ASP A 243 103.18 -26.37 70.32
CA ASP A 243 103.04 -25.51 71.50
C ASP A 243 102.84 -26.34 72.78
N ALA A 244 102.01 -27.39 72.71
CA ALA A 244 101.78 -28.30 73.84
C ALA A 244 103.06 -29.05 74.24
N VAL A 245 103.85 -29.51 73.26
CA VAL A 245 105.16 -30.16 73.49
C VAL A 245 106.16 -29.15 74.06
N SER A 246 106.23 -27.93 73.52
CA SER A 246 107.15 -26.89 74.00
C SER A 246 106.83 -26.46 75.44
N GLY A 247 105.55 -26.32 75.79
CA GLY A 247 105.12 -26.05 77.16
C GLY A 247 105.34 -27.21 78.14
N PHE A 248 105.37 -28.45 77.64
CA PHE A 248 105.77 -29.63 78.43
C PHE A 248 107.29 -29.67 78.66
N VAL A 249 108.08 -29.45 77.60
CA VAL A 249 109.55 -29.40 77.65
C VAL A 249 110.03 -28.22 78.50
N GLY A 250 109.42 -27.04 78.38
CA GLY A 250 109.73 -25.87 79.21
C GLY A 250 109.46 -26.10 80.71
N ARG A 251 108.43 -26.90 81.05
CA ARG A 251 108.17 -27.35 82.43
C ARG A 251 109.17 -28.40 82.91
N LEU A 252 109.64 -29.27 82.02
CA LEU A 252 110.61 -30.33 82.35
C LEU A 252 112.04 -29.78 82.53
N PHE A 253 112.40 -28.69 81.84
CA PHE A 253 113.75 -28.10 81.85
C PHE A 253 113.90 -26.75 82.58
N GLY A 254 112.92 -26.33 83.38
CA GLY A 254 113.10 -25.31 84.42
C GLY A 254 113.75 -23.99 83.99
N ARG A 255 113.01 -23.12 83.27
CA ARG A 255 113.39 -21.71 83.11
C ARG A 255 112.66 -20.85 84.16
N ALA A 256 113.46 -20.22 85.01
CA ALA A 256 113.02 -19.28 86.04
C ALA A 256 112.40 -18.01 85.42
N GLU A 257 111.20 -17.65 85.89
CA GLU A 257 110.77 -16.26 85.95
C GLU A 257 111.71 -15.53 86.93
N ILE A 258 112.37 -14.48 86.45
CA ILE A 258 112.89 -13.42 87.32
C ILE A 258 111.94 -12.23 87.12
N PRO A 259 111.37 -11.67 88.19
CA PRO A 259 110.46 -10.53 88.11
C PRO A 259 111.24 -9.23 87.95
N GLU A 260 110.75 -8.32 87.10
CA GLU A 260 111.07 -6.89 87.24
C GLU A 260 109.78 -6.06 87.22
N GLU A 261 109.68 -5.25 88.28
CA GLU A 261 108.66 -4.26 88.62
C GLU A 261 108.90 -2.93 87.84
N PRO A 262 108.05 -1.89 88.02
CA PRO A 262 107.79 -0.85 87.02
C PRO A 262 108.78 0.33 87.05
N ALA A 263 108.77 1.11 85.97
CA ALA A 263 109.11 2.54 85.96
C ALA A 263 108.24 3.26 84.91
#